data_AF-A0A1V3C4Z8-F1
#
_entry.id   AF-A0A1V3C4Z8-F1
#
_cell.length_a   1.000
_cell.length_b   1.000
_cell.length_c   1.000
_cell.angle_alpha   90.00
_cell.angle_beta   90.00
_cell.angle_gamma   90.00
#
_symmetry.space_group_name_H-M   'P 1'
#
loop_
_entity.id
_entity.type
_entity.pdbx_description
1 polymer ?
#
loop_
_entity_poly.entity_id
_entity_poly.type
_entity_poly.pdbx_seq_one_letter_code
_entity_poly.pdbx_strand_id
1 'polypeptide(L)'
;MVTVGLAFISALVGWSATAALAAYAQRRPGVASVGWLVAALGTTVGLSAGVVGAMFDFGGATFRILHIGISLLGPLYMAWGAFEYGVRSPRGRFTSRLFLSAFTIVPLVVLSIDRVGTSFGDSYPALGEHYDLIPRSLVNVAQVLVAVLLVTALVAVARRDSVNRGTDLSVLGLVALSVLLSVLVGRLGLGAWGALLMLGAVSALWGAAAMAARPRRDPYDDDGYDDYEDYGDADEDLDDDLLEEPVRRKRREADPYDDYYDGPPVRQAPPAKLRGVITIYTLADGRGTGFDRLADAVVAQVSHREPDTLLFACHTVPSAPLQRIVYAIYRDELAQEEHEQQPHVLEFSRLSTQHVVATNVIELSLSGAAASDGLTAMLMPH
;
A
#
# COMPACT_ATOMS: atom_id res chain seq x y z
N MET A 1 -19.50 32.46 14.93
CA MET A 1 -20.33 31.21 14.95
C MET A 1 -20.06 30.29 13.75
N VAL A 2 -20.08 30.78 12.50
CA VAL A 2 -19.85 29.94 11.31
C VAL A 2 -18.45 29.29 11.31
N THR A 3 -17.39 30.04 11.65
CA THR A 3 -16.01 29.53 11.76
C THR A 3 -15.89 28.36 12.73
N VAL A 4 -16.52 28.47 13.91
CA VAL A 4 -16.51 27.43 14.96
C VAL A 4 -17.20 26.17 14.46
N GLY A 5 -18.38 26.31 13.84
CA GLY A 5 -19.12 25.17 13.28
C GLY A 5 -18.32 24.44 12.20
N LEU A 6 -17.69 25.17 11.28
CA LEU A 6 -16.85 24.60 10.24
C LEU A 6 -15.59 23.94 10.80
N ALA A 7 -14.93 24.57 11.78
CA ALA A 7 -13.77 24.00 12.45
C ALA A 7 -14.16 22.68 13.14
N PHE A 8 -15.29 22.66 13.84
CA PHE A 8 -15.81 21.47 14.51
C PHE A 8 -16.11 20.34 13.52
N ILE A 9 -16.79 20.63 12.40
CA ILE A 9 -17.06 19.66 11.33
C ILE A 9 -15.75 19.13 10.75
N SER A 10 -14.77 19.99 10.46
CA SER A 10 -13.47 19.57 9.92
C SER A 10 -12.71 18.65 10.88
N ALA A 11 -12.75 18.91 12.19
CA ALA A 11 -12.13 18.06 13.20
C ALA A 11 -12.85 16.72 13.35
N LEU A 12 -14.19 16.72 13.32
CA LEU A 12 -15.00 15.50 13.40
C LEU A 12 -14.76 14.58 12.18
N VAL A 13 -14.80 15.15 10.98
CA VAL A 13 -14.46 14.43 9.74
C VAL A 13 -13.01 13.96 9.79
N GLY A 14 -12.12 14.77 10.36
CA GLY A 14 -10.76 14.41 10.70
C GLY A 14 -10.63 13.11 11.49
N TRP A 15 -11.27 13.04 12.65
CA TRP A 15 -11.25 11.86 13.50
C TRP A 15 -11.86 10.63 12.81
N SER A 16 -12.96 10.81 12.08
CA SER A 16 -13.57 9.74 11.28
C SER A 16 -12.65 9.21 10.18
N ALA A 17 -12.04 10.11 9.40
CA ALA A 17 -11.06 9.76 8.38
C ALA A 17 -9.85 9.03 8.99
N THR A 18 -9.35 9.49 10.14
CA THR A 18 -8.24 8.86 10.85
C THR A 18 -8.58 7.43 11.29
N ALA A 19 -9.78 7.21 11.83
CA ALA A 19 -10.26 5.88 12.18
C ALA A 19 -10.39 4.97 10.95
N ALA A 20 -10.90 5.49 9.83
CA ALA A 20 -10.96 4.76 8.56
C ALA A 20 -9.57 4.38 8.05
N LEU A 21 -8.62 5.31 8.08
CA LEU A 21 -7.22 5.07 7.70
C LEU A 21 -6.56 4.03 8.61
N ALA A 22 -6.86 4.02 9.91
CA ALA A 22 -6.38 3.00 10.83
C ALA A 22 -6.92 1.61 10.43
N ALA A 23 -8.20 1.51 10.10
CA ALA A 23 -8.79 0.26 9.61
C ALA A 23 -8.17 -0.18 8.28
N TYR A 24 -7.88 0.74 7.36
CA TYR A 24 -7.19 0.42 6.11
C TYR A 24 -5.76 -0.08 6.36
N ALA A 25 -5.02 0.58 7.26
CA ALA A 25 -3.65 0.20 7.61
C ALA A 25 -3.59 -1.16 8.32
N GLN A 26 -4.61 -1.55 9.08
CA GLN A 26 -4.71 -2.89 9.67
C GLN A 26 -4.98 -3.98 8.62
N ARG A 27 -5.86 -3.72 7.65
CA ARG A 27 -6.20 -4.68 6.60
C ARG A 27 -5.06 -4.88 5.60
N ARG A 28 -4.32 -3.82 5.28
CA ARG A 28 -3.18 -3.84 4.36
C ARG A 28 -2.02 -3.05 4.96
N PRO A 29 -1.23 -3.68 5.84
CA PRO A 29 -0.11 -3.02 6.49
C PRO A 29 0.94 -2.66 5.44
N GLY A 30 1.26 -1.37 5.37
CA GLY A 30 2.22 -0.83 4.43
C GLY A 30 2.80 0.47 4.98
N VAL A 31 4.05 0.76 4.61
CA VAL A 31 4.77 1.95 5.09
C VAL A 31 4.05 3.23 4.69
N ALA A 32 3.48 3.28 3.48
CA ALA A 32 2.67 4.40 3.01
C ALA A 32 1.39 4.58 3.85
N SER A 33 0.69 3.49 4.15
CA SER A 33 -0.52 3.50 4.99
C SER A 33 -0.23 4.03 6.40
N VAL A 34 0.90 3.61 6.99
CA VAL A 34 1.37 4.12 8.29
C VAL A 34 1.69 5.61 8.20
N GLY A 35 2.39 6.04 7.14
CA GLY A 35 2.67 7.45 6.89
C GLY A 35 1.41 8.30 6.84
N TRP A 36 0.41 7.90 6.05
CA TRP A 36 -0.86 8.63 5.94
C TRP A 36 -1.69 8.60 7.22
N LEU A 37 -1.64 7.51 7.99
CA LEU A 37 -2.26 7.45 9.31
C LEU A 37 -1.64 8.46 10.28
N VAL A 38 -0.30 8.53 10.33
CA VAL A 38 0.41 9.51 11.17
C VAL A 38 0.11 10.94 10.72
N ALA A 39 0.03 11.16 9.40
CA ALA A 39 -0.34 12.47 8.86
C ALA A 39 -1.77 12.87 9.24
N ALA A 40 -2.72 11.94 9.15
CA ALA A 40 -4.10 12.16 9.55
C ALA A 40 -4.19 12.46 11.05
N LEU A 41 -3.53 11.68 11.91
CA LEU A 41 -3.47 11.94 13.36
C LEU A 41 -2.90 13.33 13.67
N GLY A 42 -1.74 13.68 13.08
CA GLY A 42 -1.13 14.99 13.31
C GLY A 42 -2.03 16.15 12.88
N THR A 43 -2.63 16.04 11.69
CA THR A 43 -3.53 17.06 11.15
C THR A 43 -4.77 17.22 12.03
N THR A 44 -5.35 16.14 12.50
CA THR A 44 -6.63 16.14 13.24
C THR A 44 -6.47 16.57 14.69
N VAL A 45 -5.34 16.24 15.32
CA VAL A 45 -4.95 16.85 16.60
C VAL A 45 -4.77 18.36 16.43
N GLY A 46 -4.13 18.81 15.34
CA GLY A 46 -4.03 20.22 14.98
C GLY A 46 -5.39 20.90 14.81
N LEU A 47 -6.31 20.27 14.06
CA LEU A 47 -7.67 20.78 13.87
C LEU A 47 -8.47 20.84 15.18
N SER A 48 -8.29 19.86 16.05
CA SER A 48 -8.90 19.86 17.38
C SER A 48 -8.44 21.07 18.20
N ALA A 49 -7.15 21.42 18.14
CA ALA A 49 -6.64 22.66 18.74
C ALA A 49 -7.19 23.91 18.04
N GLY A 50 -7.42 23.86 16.72
CA GLY A 50 -8.09 24.91 15.96
C GLY A 50 -9.54 25.15 16.39
N VAL A 51 -10.28 24.10 16.74
CA VAL A 51 -11.64 24.21 17.31
C VAL A 51 -11.58 24.93 18.65
N VAL A 52 -10.68 24.51 19.54
CA VAL A 52 -10.49 25.16 20.85
C VAL A 52 -10.11 26.64 20.68
N GLY A 53 -9.17 26.95 19.78
CA GLY A 53 -8.77 28.34 19.49
C GLY A 53 -9.90 29.18 18.88
N ALA A 54 -10.73 28.61 18.01
CA ALA A 54 -11.88 29.34 17.46
C ALA A 54 -13.01 29.57 18.50
N MET A 55 -13.07 28.76 19.56
CA MET A 55 -14.08 28.89 20.63
C MET A 55 -13.66 29.80 21.78
N PHE A 56 -12.37 29.79 22.13
CA PHE A 56 -11.83 30.43 23.34
C PHE A 56 -10.71 31.44 23.05
N ASP A 57 -10.60 31.89 21.80
CA ASP A 57 -9.46 32.59 21.21
C ASP A 57 -8.18 31.73 21.16
N PHE A 58 -7.36 31.99 20.14
CA PHE A 58 -6.08 31.32 20.02
C PHE A 58 -5.13 31.77 21.14
N GLY A 59 -4.30 30.84 21.60
CA GLY A 59 -3.19 31.12 22.50
C GLY A 59 -1.94 30.42 22.00
N GLY A 60 -0.81 30.66 22.66
CA GLY A 60 0.47 30.07 22.23
C GLY A 60 0.43 28.54 22.11
N ALA A 61 -0.27 27.85 23.02
CA ALA A 61 -0.39 26.39 22.99
C ALA A 61 -1.27 25.87 21.84
N THR A 62 -2.48 26.42 21.67
CA THR A 62 -3.40 26.00 20.58
C THR A 62 -2.83 26.35 19.22
N PHE A 63 -2.17 27.50 19.09
CA PHE A 63 -1.40 27.88 17.90
C PHE A 63 -0.29 26.87 17.57
N ARG A 64 0.53 26.49 18.57
CA ARG A 64 1.62 25.52 18.39
C ARG A 64 1.08 24.16 17.93
N ILE A 65 0.07 23.63 18.63
CA ILE A 65 -0.51 22.32 18.31
C ILE A 65 -1.13 22.36 16.90
N LEU A 66 -1.84 23.44 16.56
CA LEU A 66 -2.40 23.64 15.23
C LEU A 66 -1.31 23.54 14.16
N HIS A 67 -0.28 24.40 14.21
CA HIS A 67 0.74 24.46 13.16
C HIS A 67 1.69 23.27 13.13
N ILE A 68 2.00 22.66 14.27
CA ILE A 68 2.73 21.38 14.30
C ILE A 68 1.92 20.32 13.53
N GLY A 69 0.60 20.29 13.69
CA GLY A 69 -0.29 19.41 12.94
C GLY A 69 -0.39 19.76 11.45
N ILE A 70 -0.91 20.93 11.12
CA ILE A 70 -1.33 21.29 9.75
C ILE A 70 -0.20 21.82 8.86
N SER A 71 0.90 22.31 9.44
CA SER A 71 2.00 22.95 8.70
C SER A 71 3.29 22.13 8.68
N LEU A 72 3.46 21.20 9.63
CA LEU A 72 4.63 20.33 9.72
C LEU A 72 4.27 18.85 9.54
N LEU A 73 3.67 18.20 10.54
CA LEU A 73 3.50 16.74 10.57
C LEU A 73 2.58 16.24 9.46
N GLY A 74 1.42 16.87 9.27
CA GLY A 74 0.46 16.50 8.23
C GLY A 74 1.11 16.50 6.84
N PRO A 75 1.56 17.66 6.32
CA PRO A 75 2.18 17.75 5.00
C PRO A 75 3.40 16.83 4.82
N LEU A 76 4.26 16.73 5.84
CA LEU A 76 5.48 15.93 5.78
C LEU A 76 5.19 14.43 5.65
N TYR A 77 4.32 13.89 6.50
CA TYR A 77 3.98 12.47 6.48
C TYR A 77 3.06 12.10 5.31
N MET A 78 2.20 13.02 4.83
CA MET A 78 1.46 12.85 3.57
C MET A 78 2.41 12.64 2.39
N ALA A 79 3.39 13.53 2.24
CA ALA A 79 4.36 13.49 1.15
C ALA A 79 5.31 12.30 1.25
N TRP A 80 5.77 11.95 2.45
CA TRP A 80 6.60 10.76 2.65
C TRP A 80 5.81 9.47 2.36
N GLY A 81 4.56 9.36 2.81
CA GLY A 81 3.69 8.23 2.46
C GLY A 81 3.49 8.10 0.95
N ALA A 82 3.27 9.23 0.25
CA ALA A 82 3.22 9.28 -1.21
C ALA A 82 4.52 8.84 -1.89
N PHE A 83 5.67 9.24 -1.34
CA PHE A 83 6.98 8.81 -1.83
C PHE A 83 7.19 7.30 -1.67
N GLU A 84 6.91 6.73 -0.49
CA GLU A 84 7.01 5.28 -0.25
C GLU A 84 6.03 4.49 -1.13
N TYR A 85 4.86 5.06 -1.41
CA TYR A 85 3.85 4.49 -2.31
C TYR A 85 4.34 4.44 -3.77
N GLY A 86 4.88 5.54 -4.29
CA GLY A 86 5.27 5.66 -5.70
C GLY A 86 6.67 5.11 -6.04
N VAL A 87 7.65 5.30 -5.15
CA VAL A 87 9.06 5.00 -5.42
C VAL A 87 9.40 3.59 -4.95
N ARG A 88 9.96 2.77 -5.86
CA ARG A 88 10.36 1.36 -5.58
C ARG A 88 11.84 1.17 -5.25
N SER A 89 12.67 2.20 -5.39
CA SER A 89 14.12 2.11 -5.15
C SER A 89 14.45 1.94 -3.66
N PRO A 90 15.16 0.88 -3.25
CA PRO A 90 15.55 0.69 -1.84
C PRO A 90 16.42 1.82 -1.31
N ARG A 91 17.36 2.32 -2.11
CA ARG A 91 18.23 3.45 -1.74
C ARG A 91 17.42 4.74 -1.55
N GLY A 92 16.44 5.00 -2.43
CA GLY A 92 15.56 6.15 -2.33
C GLY A 92 14.72 6.13 -1.05
N ARG A 93 14.14 4.97 -0.71
CA ARG A 93 13.35 4.77 0.52
C ARG A 93 14.18 4.90 1.79
N PHE A 94 15.41 4.41 1.78
CA PHE A 94 16.30 4.61 2.92
C PHE A 94 16.62 6.09 3.15
N THR A 95 17.00 6.79 2.08
CA THR A 95 17.31 8.22 2.13
C THR A 95 16.10 9.05 2.57
N SER A 96 14.91 8.76 2.06
CA SER A 96 13.69 9.49 2.46
C SER A 96 13.38 9.33 3.96
N ARG A 97 13.62 8.16 4.55
CA ARG A 97 13.43 7.92 5.99
C ARG A 97 14.43 8.67 6.87
N LEU A 98 15.68 8.79 6.41
CA LEU A 98 16.70 9.60 7.08
C LEU A 98 16.33 11.09 7.08
N PHE A 99 15.87 11.59 5.93
CA PHE A 99 15.39 12.98 5.85
C PHE A 99 14.12 13.18 6.67
N LEU A 100 13.18 12.24 6.64
CA LEU A 100 11.96 12.30 7.44
C LEU A 100 12.28 12.45 8.93
N SER A 101 13.21 11.67 9.48
CA SER A 101 13.53 11.77 10.91
C SER A 101 14.12 13.14 11.27
N ALA A 102 15.06 13.65 10.46
CA ALA A 102 15.67 14.97 10.67
C ALA A 102 14.63 16.11 10.56
N PHE A 103 13.78 16.07 9.54
CA PHE A 103 12.76 17.09 9.27
C PHE A 103 11.50 16.95 10.12
N THR A 104 11.33 15.85 10.85
CA THR A 104 10.32 15.74 11.91
C THR A 104 10.88 16.29 13.22
N ILE A 105 12.04 15.79 13.69
CA ILE A 105 12.54 16.07 15.04
C ILE A 105 12.95 17.54 15.20
N VAL A 106 13.80 18.06 14.30
CA VAL A 106 14.35 19.42 14.46
C VAL A 106 13.24 20.47 14.39
N PRO A 107 12.33 20.47 13.39
CA PRO A 107 11.26 21.46 13.33
C PRO A 107 10.21 21.29 14.42
N LEU A 108 9.93 20.05 14.86
CA LEU A 108 9.01 19.80 15.96
C LEU A 108 9.52 20.44 17.26
N VAL A 109 10.79 20.24 17.60
CA VAL A 109 11.39 20.82 18.82
C VAL A 109 11.43 22.34 18.73
N VAL A 110 11.87 22.90 17.61
CA VAL A 110 11.95 24.35 17.40
C VAL A 110 10.56 25.00 17.52
N LEU A 111 9.54 24.49 16.82
CA LEU A 111 8.18 25.02 16.94
C LEU A 111 7.59 24.87 18.36
N SER A 112 8.00 23.82 19.08
CA SER A 112 7.52 23.58 20.44
C SER A 112 8.12 24.55 21.46
N ILE A 113 9.38 24.94 21.31
CA ILE A 113 10.12 25.72 22.32
C ILE A 113 10.16 27.22 21.96
N ASP A 114 10.29 27.56 20.69
CA ASP A 114 10.55 28.94 20.26
C ASP A 114 9.43 29.90 20.64
N ARG A 115 9.83 31.16 20.83
CA ARG A 115 8.91 32.24 21.19
C ARG A 115 7.83 32.40 20.13
N VAL A 116 6.62 32.62 20.61
CA VAL A 116 5.45 32.90 19.79
C VAL A 116 4.93 34.28 20.18
N GLY A 117 4.44 35.03 19.20
CA GLY A 117 3.75 36.30 19.40
C GLY A 117 2.60 36.18 20.41
N THR A 118 2.24 37.30 21.01
CA THR A 118 1.25 37.35 22.11
C THR A 118 -0.13 37.83 21.67
N SER A 119 -0.25 38.37 20.46
CA SER A 119 -1.50 38.86 19.90
C SER A 119 -2.18 37.75 19.09
N PHE A 120 -3.24 37.17 19.63
CA PHE A 120 -4.07 36.19 18.95
C PHE A 120 -5.53 36.65 18.91
N GLY A 121 -6.30 36.11 17.98
CA GLY A 121 -7.74 36.34 17.88
C GLY A 121 -8.51 35.03 17.74
N ASP A 122 -9.73 35.13 17.22
CA ASP A 122 -10.69 34.03 17.05
C ASP A 122 -10.58 33.31 15.68
N SER A 123 -9.75 33.83 14.79
CA SER A 123 -9.54 33.30 13.44
C SER A 123 -8.28 32.44 13.34
N TYR A 124 -8.24 31.57 12.33
CA TYR A 124 -7.06 30.72 12.08
C TYR A 124 -5.82 31.59 11.87
N PRO A 125 -4.83 31.54 12.78
CA PRO A 125 -3.66 32.41 12.69
C PRO A 125 -2.73 31.97 11.56
N ALA A 126 -2.11 32.93 10.88
CA ALA A 126 -1.06 32.65 9.92
C ALA A 126 0.26 32.36 10.64
N LEU A 127 0.99 31.33 10.19
CA LEU A 127 2.25 30.91 10.79
C LEU A 127 3.29 32.04 10.80
N GLY A 128 3.35 32.81 9.71
CA GLY A 128 4.37 33.84 9.50
C GLY A 128 4.20 35.11 10.32
N GLU A 129 3.04 35.32 10.94
CA GLU A 129 2.75 36.50 11.76
C GLU A 129 3.17 36.32 13.22
N HIS A 130 3.26 35.07 13.69
CA HIS A 130 3.43 34.75 15.10
C HIS A 130 4.75 34.04 15.43
N TYR A 131 5.40 33.42 14.44
CA TYR A 131 6.75 32.88 14.60
C TYR A 131 7.81 33.80 14.01
N ASP A 132 8.94 33.85 14.70
CA ASP A 132 10.16 34.52 14.24
C ASP A 132 10.76 33.86 12.99
N LEU A 133 11.83 34.47 12.46
CA LEU A 133 12.50 34.02 11.24
C LEU A 133 12.94 32.54 11.29
N ILE A 134 13.46 32.08 12.44
CA ILE A 134 14.03 30.73 12.56
C ILE A 134 12.95 29.64 12.37
N PRO A 135 11.88 29.54 13.19
CA PRO A 135 10.85 28.52 12.98
C PRO A 135 10.18 28.60 11.61
N ARG A 136 9.91 29.82 11.13
CA ARG A 136 9.31 30.05 9.82
C ARG A 136 10.19 29.52 8.70
N SER A 137 11.50 29.82 8.73
CA SER A 137 12.44 29.33 7.72
C SER A 137 12.52 27.80 7.73
N LEU A 138 12.50 27.18 8.90
CA LEU A 138 12.58 25.75 9.06
C LEU A 138 11.36 25.03 8.49
N VAL A 139 10.15 25.56 8.72
CA VAL A 139 8.93 25.08 8.08
C VAL A 139 8.97 25.29 6.57
N ASN A 140 9.54 26.40 6.07
CA ASN A 140 9.71 26.60 4.62
C ASN A 140 10.58 25.50 4.00
N VAL A 141 11.72 25.18 4.61
CA VAL A 141 12.61 24.12 4.11
C VAL A 141 11.92 22.75 4.17
N ALA A 142 11.17 22.46 5.25
CA ALA A 142 10.38 21.23 5.34
C ALA A 142 9.32 21.15 4.21
N GLN A 143 8.68 22.26 3.87
CA GLN A 143 7.70 22.32 2.77
C GLN A 143 8.35 22.18 1.38
N VAL A 144 9.60 22.66 1.20
CA VAL A 144 10.37 22.38 -0.01
C VAL A 144 10.66 20.88 -0.12
N LEU A 145 11.07 20.22 0.96
CA LEU A 145 11.27 18.77 0.97
C LEU A 145 9.97 18.02 0.62
N VAL A 146 8.84 18.44 1.21
CA VAL A 146 7.50 17.92 0.88
C VAL A 146 7.21 17.99 -0.62
N ALA A 147 7.47 19.14 -1.24
CA ALA A 147 7.28 19.31 -2.68
C ALA A 147 8.20 18.37 -3.49
N VAL A 148 9.47 18.25 -3.11
CA VAL A 148 10.43 17.34 -3.76
C VAL A 148 9.96 15.88 -3.67
N LEU A 149 9.51 15.44 -2.49
CA LEU A 149 9.01 14.07 -2.29
C LEU A 149 7.77 13.78 -3.17
N LEU A 150 6.81 14.72 -3.22
CA LEU A 150 5.60 14.58 -4.04
C LEU A 150 5.92 14.56 -5.54
N VAL A 151 6.75 15.49 -6.02
CA VAL A 151 7.15 15.54 -7.43
C VAL A 151 7.90 14.26 -7.80
N THR A 152 8.80 13.79 -6.95
CA THR A 152 9.53 12.53 -7.20
C THR A 152 8.58 11.34 -7.25
N ALA A 153 7.60 11.26 -6.36
CA ALA A 153 6.58 10.21 -6.37
C ALA A 153 5.74 10.24 -7.66
N LEU A 154 5.25 11.41 -8.04
CA LEU A 154 4.46 11.61 -9.26
C LEU A 154 5.26 11.24 -10.52
N VAL A 155 6.51 11.71 -10.63
CA VAL A 155 7.38 11.39 -11.78
C VAL A 155 7.72 9.90 -11.82
N ALA A 156 7.98 9.27 -10.67
CA ALA A 156 8.27 7.84 -10.60
C ALA A 156 7.08 6.99 -11.07
N VAL A 157 5.85 7.35 -10.70
CA VAL A 157 4.64 6.67 -11.16
C VAL A 157 4.34 6.97 -12.63
N ALA A 158 4.48 8.24 -13.06
CA ALA A 158 4.21 8.65 -14.43
C ALA A 158 5.13 7.96 -15.45
N ARG A 159 6.40 7.72 -15.09
CA ARG A 159 7.38 7.02 -15.94
C ARG A 159 7.24 5.50 -15.93
N ARG A 160 6.44 4.94 -15.02
CA ARG A 160 6.34 3.49 -14.84
C ARG A 160 5.33 2.91 -15.81
N ASP A 161 5.68 1.81 -16.46
CA ASP A 161 4.72 1.01 -17.22
C ASP A 161 3.90 0.11 -16.29
N SER A 162 2.59 0.34 -16.27
CA SER A 162 1.68 -0.16 -15.22
C SER A 162 0.24 0.04 -15.65
N VAL A 163 -0.55 -1.04 -15.67
CA VAL A 163 -2.00 -0.98 -15.95
C VAL A 163 -2.72 -0.06 -14.96
N ASN A 164 -2.25 -0.02 -13.71
CA ASN A 164 -2.83 0.81 -12.65
C ASN A 164 -2.26 2.26 -12.61
N ARG A 165 -1.52 2.71 -13.64
CA ARG A 165 -0.88 4.04 -13.64
C ARG A 165 -1.89 5.17 -13.38
N GLY A 166 -3.06 5.13 -14.00
CA GLY A 166 -4.10 6.15 -13.82
C GLY A 166 -4.57 6.24 -12.36
N THR A 167 -4.88 5.10 -11.75
CA THR A 167 -5.29 5.04 -10.33
C THR A 167 -4.18 5.50 -9.39
N ASP A 168 -2.94 5.02 -9.60
CA ASP A 168 -1.79 5.41 -8.78
C ASP A 168 -1.55 6.95 -8.89
N LEU A 169 -1.72 7.55 -10.07
CA LEU A 169 -1.63 9.01 -10.26
C LEU A 169 -2.78 9.76 -9.59
N SER A 170 -4.01 9.25 -9.65
CA SER A 170 -5.17 9.85 -8.96
C SER A 170 -4.98 9.87 -7.45
N VAL A 171 -4.46 8.77 -6.87
CA VAL A 171 -4.10 8.70 -5.44
C VAL A 171 -3.07 9.76 -5.10
N LEU A 172 -1.96 9.84 -5.85
CA LEU A 172 -0.92 10.84 -5.61
C LEU A 172 -1.41 12.27 -5.83
N GLY A 173 -2.30 12.49 -6.80
CA GLY A 173 -2.94 13.77 -7.07
C GLY A 173 -3.80 14.25 -5.90
N LEU A 174 -4.59 13.35 -5.29
CA LEU A 174 -5.37 13.67 -4.10
C LEU A 174 -4.49 13.94 -2.87
N VAL A 175 -3.40 13.20 -2.68
CA VAL A 175 -2.43 13.50 -1.61
C VAL A 175 -1.78 14.87 -1.84
N ALA A 176 -1.39 15.18 -3.07
CA ALA A 176 -0.81 16.48 -3.41
C ALA A 176 -1.81 17.63 -3.18
N LEU A 177 -3.10 17.43 -3.54
CA LEU A 177 -4.17 18.38 -3.25
C LEU A 177 -4.34 18.59 -1.74
N SER A 178 -4.36 17.50 -0.96
CA SER A 178 -4.46 17.58 0.50
C SER A 178 -3.31 18.38 1.12
N VAL A 179 -2.08 18.10 0.69
CA VAL A 179 -0.88 18.84 1.12
C VAL A 179 -0.97 20.32 0.73
N LEU A 180 -1.37 20.63 -0.51
CA LEU A 180 -1.48 22.00 -0.99
C LEU A 180 -2.47 22.81 -0.15
N LEU A 181 -3.66 22.26 0.09
CA LEU A 181 -4.70 22.89 0.91
C LEU A 181 -4.21 23.12 2.35
N SER A 182 -3.56 22.11 2.96
CA SER A 182 -3.04 22.21 4.33
C SER A 182 -1.94 23.26 4.46
N VAL A 183 -1.02 23.33 3.48
CA VAL A 183 0.03 24.35 3.44
C VAL A 183 -0.56 25.74 3.23
N LEU A 184 -1.55 25.88 2.35
CA LEU A 184 -2.21 27.16 2.08
C LEU A 184 -2.87 27.73 3.34
N VAL A 185 -3.58 26.89 4.11
CA VAL A 185 -4.20 27.30 5.39
C VAL A 185 -3.15 27.72 6.40
N GLY A 186 -2.07 26.94 6.57
CA GLY A 186 -0.98 27.28 7.49
C GLY A 186 -0.26 28.59 7.14
N ARG A 187 -0.20 28.93 5.84
CA ARG A 187 0.47 30.14 5.33
C ARG A 187 -0.38 31.40 5.50
N LEU A 188 -1.66 31.30 5.18
CA LEU A 188 -2.50 32.48 4.97
C LEU A 188 -3.50 32.74 6.11
N GLY A 189 -3.72 31.80 7.03
CA GLY A 189 -4.60 32.04 8.18
C GLY A 189 -6.03 32.44 7.76
N LEU A 190 -6.67 31.64 6.91
CA LEU A 190 -7.84 32.02 6.11
C LEU A 190 -9.18 32.10 6.88
N GLY A 191 -9.19 32.32 8.20
CA GLY A 191 -10.41 32.40 9.01
C GLY A 191 -11.38 31.24 8.76
N ALA A 192 -12.65 31.54 8.45
CA ALA A 192 -13.67 30.53 8.13
C ALA A 192 -13.36 29.70 6.87
N TRP A 193 -12.72 30.30 5.87
CA TRP A 193 -12.26 29.58 4.67
C TRP A 193 -11.15 28.58 5.01
N GLY A 194 -10.36 28.85 6.05
CA GLY A 194 -9.35 27.92 6.55
C GLY A 194 -9.96 26.57 6.95
N ALA A 195 -11.06 26.60 7.69
CA ALA A 195 -11.77 25.38 8.10
C ALA A 195 -12.37 24.60 6.92
N LEU A 196 -12.92 25.30 5.92
CA LEU A 196 -13.43 24.67 4.69
C LEU A 196 -12.32 24.00 3.87
N LEU A 197 -11.19 24.68 3.69
CA LEU A 197 -10.05 24.12 2.98
C LEU A 197 -9.44 22.93 3.73
N MET A 198 -9.42 22.97 5.06
CA MET A 198 -8.99 21.83 5.87
C MET A 198 -9.93 20.64 5.80
N LEU A 199 -11.25 20.87 5.75
CA LEU A 199 -12.22 19.82 5.45
C LEU A 199 -11.94 19.19 4.08
N GLY A 200 -11.67 19.99 3.06
CA GLY A 200 -11.23 19.52 1.74
C GLY A 200 -9.93 18.72 1.81
N ALA A 201 -8.93 19.18 2.59
CA ALA A 201 -7.65 18.51 2.75
C ALA A 201 -7.82 17.11 3.39
N VAL A 202 -8.57 17.02 4.49
CA VAL A 202 -8.86 15.75 5.17
C VAL A 202 -9.64 14.81 4.24
N SER A 203 -10.64 15.32 3.53
CA SER A 203 -11.45 14.53 2.59
C SER A 203 -10.61 14.00 1.42
N ALA A 204 -9.69 14.80 0.88
CA ALA A 204 -8.78 14.38 -0.17
C ALA A 204 -7.81 13.29 0.30
N LEU A 205 -7.24 13.42 1.51
CA LEU A 205 -6.38 12.39 2.09
C LEU A 205 -7.15 11.09 2.32
N TRP A 206 -8.37 11.18 2.85
CA TRP A 206 -9.23 10.02 3.04
C TRP A 206 -9.56 9.33 1.71
N GLY A 207 -9.96 10.10 0.70
CA GLY A 207 -10.22 9.59 -0.65
C GLY A 207 -9.00 8.93 -1.29
N ALA A 208 -7.81 9.51 -1.10
CA ALA A 208 -6.55 8.91 -1.57
C ALA A 208 -6.28 7.56 -0.91
N ALA A 209 -6.41 7.49 0.42
CA ALA A 209 -6.21 6.25 1.17
C ALA A 209 -7.27 5.18 0.82
N ALA A 210 -8.53 5.59 0.65
CA ALA A 210 -9.61 4.69 0.27
C ALA A 210 -9.38 4.10 -1.13
N MET A 211 -8.95 4.91 -2.11
CA MET A 211 -8.57 4.42 -3.44
C MET A 211 -7.34 3.51 -3.39
N ALA A 212 -6.33 3.85 -2.60
CA ALA A 212 -5.13 3.02 -2.45
C ALA A 212 -5.42 1.67 -1.77
N ALA A 213 -6.45 1.61 -0.92
CA ALA A 213 -6.86 0.40 -0.22
C ALA A 213 -7.70 -0.56 -1.09
N ARG A 214 -8.33 -0.08 -2.17
CA ARG A 214 -9.14 -0.93 -3.07
C ARG A 214 -8.28 -2.04 -3.69
N PRO A 215 -8.85 -3.24 -3.92
CA PRO A 215 -8.21 -4.26 -4.74
C PRO A 215 -7.83 -3.64 -6.08
N ARG A 216 -6.58 -3.82 -6.50
CA ARG A 216 -6.17 -3.43 -7.85
C ARG A 216 -6.88 -4.40 -8.80
N ARG A 217 -7.53 -3.86 -9.84
CA ARG A 217 -8.12 -4.69 -10.90
C ARG A 217 -7.01 -5.56 -11.50
N ASP A 218 -7.20 -6.87 -11.47
CA ASP A 218 -6.41 -7.79 -12.27
C ASP A 218 -6.90 -7.64 -13.73
N PRO A 219 -6.02 -7.37 -14.71
CA PRO A 219 -6.42 -7.29 -16.12
C PRO A 219 -7.06 -8.58 -16.66
N TYR A 220 -6.97 -9.69 -15.93
CA TYR A 220 -7.56 -10.98 -16.29
C TYR A 220 -8.91 -11.29 -15.62
N ASP A 221 -9.48 -10.35 -14.85
CA ASP A 221 -10.79 -10.48 -14.19
C ASP A 221 -11.95 -9.83 -14.99
N ASP A 222 -11.71 -9.41 -16.23
CA ASP A 222 -12.72 -8.79 -17.11
C ASP A 222 -13.38 -9.80 -18.08
N ASP A 223 -13.52 -11.05 -17.62
CA ASP A 223 -14.29 -12.11 -18.29
C ASP A 223 -15.43 -12.56 -17.35
N GLY A 224 -16.30 -11.63 -16.95
CA GLY A 224 -17.30 -11.89 -15.92
C GLY A 224 -18.59 -11.10 -16.09
N TYR A 225 -19.34 -11.41 -17.15
CA TYR A 225 -20.80 -11.27 -17.27
C TYR A 225 -21.44 -10.08 -16.51
N ASP A 226 -21.47 -8.91 -17.14
CA ASP A 226 -22.48 -7.88 -16.85
C ASP A 226 -23.25 -7.65 -18.15
N ASP A 227 -24.46 -8.21 -18.25
CA ASP A 227 -25.70 -7.49 -18.62
C ASP A 227 -26.87 -8.49 -18.76
N TYR A 228 -27.59 -8.73 -17.66
CA TYR A 228 -29.00 -9.11 -17.72
C TYR A 228 -29.79 -8.02 -16.97
N GLU A 229 -29.84 -6.82 -17.54
CA GLU A 229 -30.86 -5.83 -17.17
C GLU A 229 -32.26 -6.37 -17.52
N ASP A 230 -32.92 -6.88 -16.49
CA ASP A 230 -34.29 -6.58 -16.08
C ASP A 230 -35.09 -5.67 -17.03
N TYR A 231 -35.83 -6.28 -17.97
CA TYR A 231 -37.00 -5.66 -18.58
C TYR A 231 -38.25 -6.35 -18.05
N GLY A 232 -39.01 -5.59 -17.26
CA GLY A 232 -40.28 -5.98 -16.69
C GLY A 232 -41.38 -6.20 -17.73
N ASP A 233 -42.38 -6.94 -17.26
CA ASP A 233 -43.69 -7.24 -17.84
C ASP A 233 -44.20 -6.24 -18.89
N ALA A 234 -44.47 -6.78 -20.08
CA ALA A 234 -45.57 -6.35 -20.94
C ALA A 234 -45.98 -7.52 -21.85
N ASP A 235 -47.04 -8.21 -21.41
CA ASP A 235 -48.15 -8.81 -22.15
C ASP A 235 -47.91 -9.58 -23.47
N GLU A 236 -48.47 -10.80 -23.44
CA GLU A 236 -48.71 -11.75 -24.52
C GLU A 236 -49.33 -11.12 -25.78
N ASP A 237 -48.78 -11.43 -26.95
CA ASP A 237 -49.47 -12.15 -28.04
C ASP A 237 -48.70 -11.98 -29.37
N LEU A 238 -48.50 -13.12 -30.06
CA LEU A 238 -48.53 -13.34 -31.52
C LEU A 238 -47.42 -14.26 -32.04
N ASP A 239 -47.93 -15.25 -32.77
CA ASP A 239 -47.30 -16.41 -33.37
C ASP A 239 -46.19 -16.11 -34.40
N ASP A 240 -45.44 -17.21 -34.63
CA ASP A 240 -44.95 -17.73 -35.92
C ASP A 240 -43.47 -17.54 -36.33
N ASP A 241 -42.98 -18.69 -36.81
CA ASP A 241 -41.94 -18.93 -37.80
C ASP A 241 -40.44 -18.83 -37.46
N LEU A 242 -39.90 -20.05 -37.28
CA LEU A 242 -38.61 -20.56 -37.78
C LEU A 242 -37.98 -19.73 -38.91
N LEU A 243 -36.76 -19.22 -38.72
CA LEU A 243 -35.72 -19.17 -39.77
C LEU A 243 -34.31 -19.19 -39.16
N GLU A 244 -33.55 -20.23 -39.49
CA GLU A 244 -32.10 -20.32 -39.31
C GLU A 244 -31.33 -19.37 -40.26
N GLU A 245 -30.06 -19.13 -39.89
CA GLU A 245 -28.92 -18.63 -40.70
C GLU A 245 -28.77 -17.10 -40.92
N PRO A 246 -27.58 -16.57 -41.34
CA PRO A 246 -26.23 -17.15 -41.43
C PRO A 246 -25.10 -16.28 -40.82
N VAL A 247 -23.94 -16.93 -40.59
CA VAL A 247 -22.65 -16.28 -40.32
C VAL A 247 -22.21 -15.43 -41.52
N ARG A 248 -22.12 -14.10 -41.35
CA ARG A 248 -21.56 -13.19 -42.36
C ARG A 248 -20.34 -12.41 -41.85
N ARG A 249 -19.18 -12.84 -42.36
CA ARG A 249 -17.90 -12.11 -42.50
C ARG A 249 -18.02 -10.58 -42.39
N LYS A 250 -17.17 -9.97 -41.55
CA LYS A 250 -16.68 -8.61 -41.78
C LYS A 250 -15.19 -8.50 -41.50
N ARG A 251 -14.42 -8.60 -42.60
CA ARG A 251 -13.02 -8.18 -42.70
C ARG A 251 -13.00 -6.65 -42.80
N ARG A 252 -12.28 -5.98 -41.90
CA ARG A 252 -11.75 -4.62 -42.08
C ARG A 252 -10.51 -4.48 -41.19
N GLU A 253 -9.33 -4.54 -41.82
CA GLU A 253 -8.44 -3.38 -42.04
C GLU A 253 -7.42 -3.27 -40.90
N ALA A 254 -6.27 -3.91 -41.08
CA ALA A 254 -5.03 -3.57 -40.40
C ALA A 254 -4.05 -3.12 -41.49
N ASP A 255 -3.55 -1.89 -41.36
CA ASP A 255 -2.52 -1.33 -42.22
C ASP A 255 -1.16 -2.01 -41.96
N PRO A 256 -0.26 -2.01 -42.96
CA PRO A 256 0.91 -2.87 -43.00
C PRO A 256 2.12 -2.26 -42.29
N TYR A 257 2.81 -3.04 -41.46
CA TYR A 257 4.17 -2.73 -41.03
C TYR A 257 5.08 -3.94 -41.14
N ASP A 258 6.06 -3.75 -42.04
CA ASP A 258 7.37 -4.35 -42.25
C ASP A 258 7.79 -5.62 -41.48
N ASP A 259 8.04 -6.62 -42.30
CA ASP A 259 8.71 -7.89 -42.03
C ASP A 259 10.22 -7.68 -41.90
N TYR A 260 10.79 -7.94 -40.72
CA TYR A 260 12.20 -8.31 -40.54
C TYR A 260 12.38 -8.96 -39.15
N TYR A 261 12.28 -10.29 -39.08
CA TYR A 261 13.24 -11.21 -38.43
C TYR A 261 12.66 -12.63 -38.41
N ASP A 262 13.37 -13.51 -39.10
CA ASP A 262 13.09 -14.93 -39.28
C ASP A 262 13.37 -15.71 -37.98
N GLY A 263 12.39 -16.47 -37.51
CA GLY A 263 12.49 -17.41 -36.38
C GLY A 263 11.12 -18.06 -36.13
N PRO A 264 11.01 -19.39 -36.05
CA PRO A 264 9.71 -20.04 -35.88
C PRO A 264 9.06 -19.56 -34.58
N PRO A 265 7.75 -19.20 -34.58
CA PRO A 265 7.09 -18.74 -33.37
C PRO A 265 7.10 -19.88 -32.36
N VAL A 266 7.88 -19.71 -31.29
CA VAL A 266 7.73 -20.50 -30.08
C VAL A 266 6.29 -20.27 -29.63
N ARG A 267 5.44 -21.31 -29.72
CA ARG A 267 4.16 -21.33 -29.02
C ARG A 267 4.47 -21.08 -27.55
N GLN A 268 4.31 -19.84 -27.08
CA GLN A 268 4.25 -19.56 -25.66
C GLN A 268 2.98 -20.24 -25.16
N ALA A 269 3.15 -21.41 -24.56
CA ALA A 269 2.13 -21.98 -23.71
C ALA A 269 1.75 -20.90 -22.67
N PRO A 270 0.46 -20.78 -22.31
CA PRO A 270 0.03 -19.82 -21.28
C PRO A 270 0.89 -19.99 -20.02
N PRO A 271 1.27 -18.89 -19.33
CA PRO A 271 2.11 -18.97 -18.14
C PRO A 271 1.43 -19.89 -17.12
N ALA A 272 2.09 -20.99 -16.78
CA ALA A 272 1.60 -21.88 -15.73
C ALA A 272 1.40 -21.08 -14.45
N LYS A 273 0.22 -21.19 -13.82
CA LYS A 273 -0.15 -20.53 -12.56
C LYS A 273 0.61 -21.13 -11.36
N LEU A 274 1.93 -21.25 -11.47
CA LEU A 274 2.80 -21.83 -10.46
C LEU A 274 2.72 -21.03 -9.16
N ARG A 275 2.51 -21.73 -8.04
CA ARG A 275 2.52 -21.15 -6.70
C ARG A 275 3.83 -21.52 -6.01
N GLY A 276 4.53 -20.51 -5.49
CA GLY A 276 5.71 -20.73 -4.66
C GLY A 276 5.44 -20.35 -3.21
N VAL A 277 5.97 -21.10 -2.26
CA VAL A 277 5.86 -20.79 -0.83
C VAL A 277 7.23 -20.95 -0.16
N ILE A 278 7.62 -19.96 0.64
CA ILE A 278 8.75 -20.06 1.55
C ILE A 278 8.23 -20.07 2.99
N THR A 279 8.60 -21.09 3.74
CA THR A 279 8.31 -21.19 5.17
C THR A 279 9.60 -21.17 5.97
N ILE A 280 9.72 -20.20 6.87
CA ILE A 280 10.88 -20.01 7.74
C ILE A 280 10.51 -20.45 9.14
N TYR A 281 11.15 -21.52 9.61
CA TYR A 281 11.04 -22.01 10.98
C TYR A 281 12.21 -21.50 11.82
N THR A 282 11.89 -20.85 12.93
CA THR A 282 12.84 -20.55 14.01
C THR A 282 12.76 -21.66 15.03
N LEU A 283 13.83 -22.43 15.18
CA LEU A 283 13.90 -23.59 16.05
C LEU A 283 14.18 -23.17 17.51
N ALA A 284 13.69 -23.97 18.46
CA ALA A 284 14.10 -23.86 19.85
C ALA A 284 15.52 -24.42 20.05
N ASP A 285 16.26 -23.86 21.00
CA ASP A 285 17.62 -24.29 21.31
C ASP A 285 17.67 -25.81 21.62
N GLY A 286 18.62 -26.50 20.99
CA GLY A 286 18.80 -27.94 21.13
C GLY A 286 17.76 -28.82 20.43
N ARG A 287 16.76 -28.25 19.73
CA ARG A 287 15.70 -29.00 19.02
C ARG A 287 15.96 -29.22 17.52
N GLY A 288 17.09 -28.73 17.01
CA GLY A 288 17.51 -28.83 15.60
C GLY A 288 17.39 -30.24 15.01
N THR A 289 18.07 -31.20 15.61
CA THR A 289 18.11 -32.59 15.13
C THR A 289 16.75 -33.31 15.19
N GLY A 290 15.86 -32.87 16.08
CA GLY A 290 14.48 -33.38 16.16
C GLY A 290 13.65 -32.88 14.98
N PHE A 291 13.75 -31.58 14.69
CA PHE A 291 13.08 -30.98 13.54
C PHE A 291 13.60 -31.56 12.22
N ASP A 292 14.92 -31.70 12.08
CA ASP A 292 15.55 -32.20 10.85
C ASP A 292 15.04 -33.60 10.47
N ARG A 293 14.88 -34.50 11.45
CA ARG A 293 14.28 -35.83 11.22
C ARG A 293 12.83 -35.77 10.74
N LEU A 294 12.04 -34.83 11.27
CA LEU A 294 10.65 -34.63 10.83
C LEU A 294 10.60 -34.05 9.41
N ALA A 295 11.51 -33.11 9.11
CA ALA A 295 11.65 -32.50 7.79
C ALA A 295 12.06 -33.54 6.74
N ASP A 296 13.05 -34.38 7.04
CA ASP A 296 13.49 -35.44 6.14
C ASP A 296 12.37 -36.45 5.86
N ALA A 297 11.59 -36.80 6.89
CA ALA A 297 10.47 -37.71 6.75
C ALA A 297 9.36 -37.14 5.85
N VAL A 298 9.00 -35.85 6.02
CA VAL A 298 7.97 -35.23 5.17
C VAL A 298 8.46 -35.03 3.73
N VAL A 299 9.73 -34.66 3.52
CA VAL A 299 10.34 -34.56 2.18
C VAL A 299 10.24 -35.89 1.45
N ALA A 300 10.58 -37.01 2.12
CA ALA A 300 10.45 -38.34 1.52
C ALA A 300 9.00 -38.69 1.17
N GLN A 301 8.03 -38.34 2.02
CA GLN A 301 6.61 -38.60 1.77
C GLN A 301 6.10 -37.80 0.57
N VAL A 302 6.39 -36.50 0.52
CA VAL A 302 6.01 -35.59 -0.58
C VAL A 302 6.60 -36.10 -1.89
N SER A 303 7.90 -36.43 -1.91
CA SER A 303 8.58 -36.92 -3.11
C SER A 303 7.98 -38.21 -3.68
N HIS A 304 7.35 -39.05 -2.85
CA HIS A 304 6.76 -40.32 -3.28
C HIS A 304 5.26 -40.23 -3.60
N ARG A 305 4.53 -39.29 -2.99
CA ARG A 305 3.07 -39.26 -3.01
C ARG A 305 2.47 -38.07 -3.76
N GLU A 306 3.25 -37.03 -4.03
CA GLU A 306 2.74 -35.77 -4.57
C GLU A 306 3.43 -35.34 -5.86
N PRO A 307 2.97 -35.84 -7.03
CA PRO A 307 3.57 -35.49 -8.32
C PRO A 307 3.37 -34.02 -8.70
N ASP A 308 2.36 -33.35 -8.14
CA ASP A 308 2.03 -31.95 -8.43
C ASP A 308 2.74 -30.93 -7.51
N THR A 309 3.49 -31.44 -6.51
CA THR A 309 4.47 -30.69 -5.74
C THR A 309 5.81 -30.71 -6.47
N LEU A 310 6.01 -29.73 -7.34
CA LEU A 310 7.13 -29.66 -8.28
C LEU A 310 8.49 -29.50 -7.58
N LEU A 311 8.50 -28.84 -6.42
CA LEU A 311 9.67 -28.73 -5.56
C LEU A 311 9.20 -28.72 -4.12
N PHE A 312 9.89 -29.47 -3.26
CA PHE A 312 9.75 -29.37 -1.82
C PHE A 312 11.11 -29.62 -1.18
N ALA A 313 11.79 -28.53 -0.80
CA ALA A 313 13.15 -28.56 -0.28
C ALA A 313 13.22 -27.95 1.10
N CYS A 314 13.89 -28.61 2.04
CA CYS A 314 14.23 -28.06 3.35
C CYS A 314 15.71 -27.68 3.38
N HIS A 315 16.01 -26.42 3.72
CA HIS A 315 17.35 -25.88 3.79
C HIS A 315 17.78 -25.59 5.24
N THR A 316 19.04 -25.88 5.52
CA THR A 316 19.75 -25.37 6.70
C THR A 316 20.41 -24.04 6.36
N VAL A 317 20.54 -23.15 7.34
CA VAL A 317 21.15 -21.82 7.15
C VAL A 317 22.49 -21.74 7.89
N PRO A 318 23.65 -21.75 7.19
CA PRO A 318 24.95 -21.78 7.85
C PRO A 318 25.21 -20.61 8.81
N SER A 319 24.72 -19.40 8.47
CA SER A 319 24.84 -18.21 9.30
C SER A 319 23.82 -18.13 10.44
N ALA A 320 22.81 -19.01 10.45
CA ALA A 320 21.74 -19.04 11.44
C ALA A 320 21.34 -20.51 11.75
N PRO A 321 22.12 -21.24 12.57
CA PRO A 321 21.91 -22.68 12.79
C PRO A 321 20.54 -23.06 13.37
N LEU A 322 19.86 -22.11 14.01
CA LEU A 322 18.50 -22.27 14.56
C LEU A 322 17.39 -21.97 13.53
N GLN A 323 17.71 -21.77 12.25
CA GLN A 323 16.72 -21.55 11.22
C GLN A 323 16.66 -22.70 10.23
N ARG A 324 15.45 -23.02 9.78
CA ARG A 324 15.17 -23.91 8.65
C ARG A 324 14.25 -23.21 7.68
N ILE A 325 14.58 -23.30 6.39
CA ILE A 325 13.81 -22.67 5.32
C ILE A 325 13.28 -23.78 4.43
N VAL A 326 11.96 -23.94 4.41
CA VAL A 326 11.28 -24.82 3.46
C VAL A 326 10.90 -23.98 2.25
N TYR A 327 11.28 -24.43 1.07
CA TYR A 327 10.87 -23.84 -0.20
C TYR A 327 10.08 -24.87 -1.00
N ALA A 328 8.84 -24.51 -1.34
CA ALA A 328 7.95 -25.36 -2.11
C ALA A 328 7.45 -24.63 -3.37
N ILE A 329 7.29 -25.39 -4.45
CA ILE A 329 6.66 -24.94 -5.69
C ILE A 329 5.60 -25.97 -6.07
N TYR A 330 4.39 -25.47 -6.35
CA TYR A 330 3.24 -26.27 -6.78
C TYR A 330 2.84 -25.90 -8.19
N ARG A 331 2.23 -26.86 -8.91
CA ARG A 331 1.71 -26.65 -10.27
C ARG A 331 0.71 -25.49 -10.33
N ASP A 332 -0.19 -25.43 -9.37
CA ASP A 332 -1.29 -24.48 -9.25
C ASP A 332 -1.74 -24.36 -7.78
N GLU A 333 -2.79 -23.57 -7.54
CA GLU A 333 -3.36 -23.34 -6.21
C GLU A 333 -4.04 -24.58 -5.64
N LEU A 334 -4.69 -25.40 -6.49
CA LEU A 334 -5.32 -26.64 -6.05
C LEU A 334 -4.28 -27.65 -5.55
N ALA A 335 -3.14 -27.76 -6.23
CA ALA A 335 -2.03 -28.61 -5.79
C ALA A 335 -1.47 -28.19 -4.42
N GLN A 336 -1.45 -26.89 -4.11
CA GLN A 336 -1.08 -26.41 -2.78
C GLN A 336 -2.13 -26.81 -1.72
N GLU A 337 -3.42 -26.60 -2.00
CA GLU A 337 -4.50 -26.98 -1.08
C GLU A 337 -4.51 -28.49 -0.80
N GLU A 338 -4.27 -29.30 -1.83
CA GLU A 338 -4.15 -30.75 -1.70
C GLU A 338 -2.92 -31.16 -0.87
N HIS A 339 -1.77 -30.50 -1.05
CA HIS A 339 -0.57 -30.70 -0.24
C HIS A 339 -0.85 -30.41 1.25
N GLU A 340 -1.46 -29.26 1.55
CA GLU A 340 -1.75 -28.84 2.93
C GLU A 340 -2.70 -29.79 3.68
N GLN A 341 -3.55 -30.52 2.94
CA GLN A 341 -4.49 -31.49 3.48
C GLN A 341 -3.91 -32.91 3.62
N GLN A 342 -2.68 -33.17 3.12
CA GLN A 342 -2.11 -34.51 3.20
C GLN A 342 -1.84 -34.95 4.64
N PRO A 343 -2.08 -36.23 4.98
CA PRO A 343 -1.86 -36.75 6.34
C PRO A 343 -0.44 -36.52 6.87
N HIS A 344 0.60 -36.70 6.03
CA HIS A 344 1.99 -36.49 6.43
C HIS A 344 2.34 -35.01 6.64
N VAL A 345 1.69 -34.09 5.93
CA VAL A 345 1.88 -32.64 6.10
C VAL A 345 1.21 -32.16 7.39
N LEU A 346 -0.02 -32.62 7.66
CA LEU A 346 -0.72 -32.35 8.92
C LEU A 346 0.04 -32.91 10.12
N GLU A 347 0.59 -34.13 10.01
CA GLU A 347 1.41 -34.72 11.06
C GLU A 347 2.71 -33.94 11.28
N PHE A 348 3.40 -33.52 10.22
CA PHE A 348 4.57 -32.67 10.30
C PHE A 348 4.27 -31.34 10.99
N SER A 349 3.17 -30.67 10.63
CA SER A 349 2.73 -29.42 11.27
C SER A 349 2.48 -29.60 12.77
N ARG A 350 1.81 -30.69 13.16
CA ARG A 350 1.54 -31.00 14.57
C ARG A 350 2.82 -31.29 15.36
N LEU A 351 3.75 -32.08 14.81
CA LEU A 351 4.99 -32.48 15.50
C LEU A 351 6.04 -31.37 15.53
N SER A 352 6.13 -30.56 14.46
CA SER A 352 7.08 -29.45 14.35
C SER A 352 6.83 -28.36 15.40
N THR A 353 5.59 -28.16 15.84
CA THR A 353 5.22 -27.20 16.90
C THR A 353 6.03 -27.38 18.19
N GLN A 354 6.49 -28.61 18.50
CA GLN A 354 7.31 -28.89 19.69
C GLN A 354 8.80 -28.51 19.54
N HIS A 355 9.21 -28.12 18.34
CA HIS A 355 10.60 -27.87 17.97
C HIS A 355 10.84 -26.42 17.53
N VAL A 356 9.79 -25.63 17.33
CA VAL A 356 9.84 -24.27 16.78
C VAL A 356 9.34 -23.24 17.78
N VAL A 357 9.99 -22.07 17.78
CA VAL A 357 9.60 -20.87 18.54
C VAL A 357 8.74 -19.95 17.67
N ALA A 358 8.98 -19.94 16.36
CA ALA A 358 8.23 -19.13 15.41
C ALA A 358 8.22 -19.77 14.01
N THR A 359 7.14 -19.53 13.27
CA THR A 359 6.96 -19.95 11.87
C THR A 359 6.49 -18.73 11.07
N ASN A 360 7.17 -18.42 9.97
CA ASN A 360 6.77 -17.35 9.05
C ASN A 360 6.56 -17.95 7.66
N VAL A 361 5.42 -17.67 7.03
CA VAL A 361 5.07 -18.15 5.69
C VAL A 361 5.03 -16.96 4.74
N ILE A 362 5.62 -17.13 3.55
CA ILE A 362 5.68 -16.12 2.50
C ILE A 362 5.23 -16.77 1.20
N GLU A 363 4.10 -16.32 0.67
CA GLU A 363 3.61 -16.70 -0.65
C GLU A 363 4.35 -15.93 -1.76
N LEU A 364 4.63 -16.63 -2.84
CA LEU A 364 5.39 -16.13 -3.98
C LEU A 364 4.60 -16.32 -5.27
N SER A 365 4.64 -15.28 -6.12
CA SER A 365 4.22 -15.36 -7.52
C SER A 365 5.45 -15.42 -8.42
N LEU A 366 5.44 -16.34 -9.38
CA LEU A 366 6.55 -16.50 -10.30
C LEU A 366 6.51 -15.40 -11.36
N SER A 367 7.55 -14.56 -11.41
CA SER A 367 7.70 -13.51 -12.44
C SER A 367 8.61 -13.92 -13.60
N GLY A 368 9.46 -14.93 -13.39
CA GLY A 368 10.37 -15.50 -14.36
C GLY A 368 11.22 -16.59 -13.72
N ALA A 369 11.61 -17.60 -14.50
CA ALA A 369 12.43 -18.71 -14.03
C ALA A 369 13.36 -19.22 -15.15
N ALA A 370 14.48 -19.81 -14.74
CA ALA A 370 15.32 -20.65 -15.58
C ALA A 370 15.69 -21.90 -14.79
N ALA A 371 15.51 -23.07 -15.40
CA ALA A 371 15.89 -24.35 -14.82
C ALA A 371 16.79 -25.09 -15.80
N SER A 372 17.85 -25.71 -15.31
CA SER A 372 18.68 -26.62 -16.10
C SER A 372 18.08 -28.02 -16.08
N ASP A 373 18.17 -28.76 -17.19
CA ASP A 373 17.61 -30.12 -17.34
C ASP A 373 18.09 -31.11 -16.26
N GLY A 374 19.21 -30.86 -15.60
CA GLY A 374 19.75 -31.68 -14.50
C GLY A 374 19.27 -31.35 -13.09
N LEU A 375 18.38 -30.37 -12.89
CA LEU A 375 18.01 -29.88 -11.56
C LEU A 375 17.44 -30.99 -10.67
N THR A 376 16.56 -31.83 -11.21
CA THR A 376 15.93 -32.94 -10.47
C THR A 376 16.97 -33.95 -9.99
N ALA A 377 18.00 -34.24 -10.80
CA ALA A 377 19.07 -35.17 -10.43
C ALA A 377 19.99 -34.62 -9.32
N MET A 378 20.11 -33.30 -9.17
CA MET A 378 20.90 -32.69 -8.10
C MET A 378 20.15 -32.60 -6.77
N LEU A 379 18.81 -32.51 -6.81
CA LEU A 379 17.98 -32.30 -5.62
C LEU A 379 17.53 -33.61 -4.95
N MET A 380 17.57 -34.73 -5.67
CA MET A 380 17.21 -36.04 -5.13
C MET A 380 18.45 -36.77 -4.60
N PRO A 381 18.57 -37.03 -3.29
CA PRO A 381 19.59 -37.94 -2.78
C PRO A 381 19.28 -39.39 -3.23
N HIS A 382 20.30 -40.11 -3.68
CA HIS A 382 20.21 -41.53 -4.09
C HIS A 382 19.97 -42.49 -2.93
#